data_AF-A0AB72ZQ29-F1
#
_entry.id   AF-A0AB72ZQ29-F1
#
_cell.length_a   1.000
_cell.length_b   1.000
_cell.length_c   1.000
_cell.angle_alpha   90.00
_cell.angle_beta   90.00
_cell.angle_gamma   90.00
#
_symmetry.space_group_name_H-M   'P 1'
#
loop_
_entity.id
_entity.type
_entity.pdbx_description
1 polymer ?
#
loop_
_entity_poly.entity_id
_entity_poly.type
_entity_poly.pdbx_seq_one_letter_code
_entity_poly.pdbx_strand_id
1 'polypeptide(L)' 'MLYEQFGDLKFKYRNREFWCRGYYVDTVGKNTARIQEYIKHQLEEDKMGEQL' A
#
# COMPACT_ATOMS: atom_id res chain seq x y z
N MET A 1 -17.35 3.99 -0.25
CA MET A 1 -16.14 3.14 -0.09
C MET A 1 -15.55 2.82 -1.46
N LEU A 2 -14.23 2.63 -1.57
CA LEU A 2 -13.53 2.49 -2.86
C LEU A 2 -14.21 1.53 -3.86
N TYR A 3 -14.63 0.35 -3.39
CA TYR A 3 -15.30 -0.65 -4.24
C TYR A 3 -16.75 -0.31 -4.61
N GLU A 4 -17.42 0.57 -3.86
CA GLU A 4 -18.76 1.06 -4.22
C GLU A 4 -18.68 2.08 -5.36
N GLN A 5 -17.59 2.85 -5.42
CA GLN A 5 -17.33 3.82 -6.48
C GLN A 5 -16.69 3.18 -7.73
N PHE A 6 -15.90 2.13 -7.53
CA PHE A 6 -15.13 1.45 -8.60
C PHE A 6 -15.37 -0.06 -8.56
N GLY A 7 -16.51 -0.50 -9.11
CA GLY A 7 -16.92 -1.91 -9.10
C GLY A 7 -15.93 -2.85 -9.78
N ASP A 8 -15.23 -2.39 -10.82
CA ASP A 8 -14.23 -3.19 -11.55
C ASP A 8 -13.04 -3.60 -10.67
N LEU A 9 -12.69 -2.78 -9.66
CA LEU A 9 -11.62 -3.12 -8.72
C LEU A 9 -11.96 -4.38 -7.92
N LYS A 10 -13.24 -4.64 -7.63
CA LYS A 10 -13.67 -5.85 -6.93
C LYS A 10 -13.33 -7.12 -7.73
N PHE A 11 -13.49 -7.07 -9.05
CA PHE A 11 -13.17 -8.20 -9.93
C PHE A 11 -11.66 -8.36 -10.14
N LYS A 12 -10.93 -7.24 -10.20
CA LYS A 12 -9.47 -7.22 -10.36
C LYS A 12 -8.75 -7.73 -9.11
N TYR A 13 -9.15 -7.29 -7.93
CA TYR A 13 -8.49 -7.63 -6.67
C TYR A 13 -9.09 -8.88 -6.00
N ARG A 14 -10.37 -9.22 -6.25
CA ARG A 14 -11.05 -10.40 -5.66
C ARG A 14 -10.80 -10.51 -4.14
N ASN A 15 -10.04 -11.53 -3.72
CA ASN A 15 -9.68 -11.81 -2.33
C ASN A 15 -8.36 -11.17 -1.90
N ARG A 16 -7.75 -10.33 -2.75
CA ARG A 16 -6.54 -9.57 -2.45
C ARG A 16 -6.90 -8.19 -1.90
N GLU A 17 -6.06 -7.72 -1.00
CA GLU A 17 -6.19 -6.39 -0.40
C GLU A 17 -5.80 -5.32 -1.44
N PHE A 18 -6.51 -4.18 -1.42
CA PHE A 18 -6.18 -3.06 -2.31
C PHE A 18 -5.01 -2.21 -1.77
N TRP A 19 -4.91 -2.09 -0.44
CA TRP A 19 -3.84 -1.36 0.23
C TRP A 19 -2.76 -2.32 0.72
N CYS A 20 -1.51 -1.85 0.75
CA CYS A 20 -0.45 -2.51 1.50
C CYS A 20 -0.82 -2.55 3.00
N ARG A 21 -0.25 -3.51 3.73
CA ARG A 21 -0.57 -3.72 5.15
C ARG A 21 -0.03 -2.62 6.07
N GLY A 22 1.06 -1.96 5.67
CA GLY A 22 1.66 -0.87 6.42
C GLY A 22 1.12 0.51 6.04
N TYR A 23 1.28 1.46 6.95
CA TYR A 23 1.09 2.88 6.68
C TYR A 23 2.18 3.74 7.32
N TYR A 24 2.49 4.88 6.70
CA TYR A 24 3.37 5.91 7.23
C TYR A 24 2.60 7.19 7.48
N VAL A 25 2.82 7.79 8.65
CA VAL A 25 2.20 9.05 9.06
C VAL A 25 3.31 10.00 9.47
N ASP A 26 3.24 11.22 8.95
CA ASP A 26 4.11 12.33 9.31
C ASP A 26 3.27 13.50 9.80
N THR A 27 3.82 14.26 10.74
CA THR A 27 3.18 15.51 11.21
C THR A 27 3.48 16.65 10.23
N VAL A 28 3.03 17.88 10.50
CA VAL A 28 3.08 18.99 9.52
C VAL A 28 4.52 19.26 9.06
N GLY A 29 4.89 18.67 7.92
CA GLY A 29 6.23 18.80 7.35
C GLY A 29 6.59 17.64 6.43
N LYS A 30 5.79 17.39 5.38
CA LYS A 30 5.96 16.32 4.37
C LYS A 30 7.43 15.95 4.14
N ASN A 31 7.94 14.98 4.89
CA ASN A 31 9.34 14.59 4.78
C ASN A 31 9.50 13.62 3.59
N THR A 32 9.77 14.18 2.41
CA THR A 32 9.87 13.41 1.17
C THR A 32 10.89 12.27 1.25
N ALA A 33 12.03 12.50 1.90
CA ALA A 33 13.07 11.48 2.05
C ALA A 33 12.58 10.28 2.88
N ARG A 34 11.87 10.54 3.99
CA ARG A 34 11.30 9.48 4.83
C ARG A 34 10.17 8.74 4.16
N ILE A 35 9.31 9.43 3.41
CA ILE A 35 8.24 8.80 2.62
C ILE A 35 8.84 7.87 1.56
N GLN A 36 9.91 8.31 0.87
CA GLN A 36 10.60 7.48 -0.12
C GLN A 36 11.24 6.24 0.49
N GLU A 37 11.94 6.41 1.62
CA GLU A 37 12.54 5.30 2.38
C GLU A 37 11.46 4.28 2.81
N TYR A 38 10.34 4.77 3.33
CA TYR A 38 9.22 3.92 3.75
C TYR A 38 8.62 3.11 2.60
N ILE A 39 8.34 3.75 1.45
CA ILE A 39 7.78 3.06 0.28
C ILE A 39 8.75 1.97 -0.21
N LYS A 40 10.06 2.25 -0.23
CA LYS A 40 11.06 1.27 -0.67
C LYS A 40 11.06 0.05 0.24
N HIS A 41 11.12 0.25 1.56
CA HIS A 41 11.12 -0.87 2.51
C HIS A 41 9.83 -1.69 2.44
N GLN A 42 8.66 -1.03 2.34
CA GLN A 42 7.38 -1.72 2.22
C GLN A 42 7.34 -2.63 0.99
N LEU A 43 7.86 -2.17 -0.16
CA LEU A 43 7.93 -2.99 -1.38
C LEU A 43 8.88 -4.18 -1.26
N GLU A 44 10.00 -4.02 -0.54
CA GLU A 44 10.93 -5.12 -0.26
C GLU A 44 10.30 -6.17 0.65
N GLU A 45 9.60 -5.74 1.71
CA GLU A 45 8.87 -6.62 2.63
C GLU A 45 7.72 -7.36 1.93
N ASP A 46 6.91 -6.66 1.14
CA ASP A 46 5.79 -7.27 0.40
C ASP A 46 6.31 -8.32 -0.59
N LYS A 47 7.41 -8.04 -1.30
CA LYS A 47 8.05 -9.01 -2.21
C LYS A 47 8.53 -10.27 -1.50
N MET A 48 9.10 -10.14 -0.30
CA MET A 48 9.53 -11.29 0.51
C MET A 48 8.32 -12.09 1.03
N GLY A 49 7.26 -11.40 1.44
CA GLY A 49 6.02 -12.02 1.93
C GLY A 49 5.21 -12.75 0.87
N GLU A 50 5.26 -12.31 -0.40
CA GLU A 50 4.64 -13.02 -1.53
C GLU A 50 5.41 -14.27 -1.98
N GLN A 51 6.69 -14.39 -1.62
CA GLN A 51 7.56 -15.50 -2.04
C GLN A 51 7.52 -16.71 -1.08
N LEU A 52 6.77 -16.61 0.02
CA LEU A 52 6.53 -17.66 1.03
C LEU A 52 5.14 -18.27 0.87
#